data_AF-A0A8H6IZ33-F1
#
_entry.id   AF-A0A8H6IZ33-F1
#
_cell.length_a   1.000
_cell.length_b   1.000
_cell.length_c   1.000
_cell.angle_alpha   90.00
_cell.angle_beta   90.00
_cell.angle_gamma   90.00
#
_symmetry.space_group_name_H-M   'P 1'
#
loop_
_entity.id
_entity.type
_entity.pdbx_description
1 polymer ?
#
loop_
_entity_poly.entity_id
_entity_poly.type
_entity_poly.pdbx_seq_one_letter_code
_entity_poly.pdbx_strand_id
1 'polypeptide(L)'
;KVVVSSVPFTRNWRGPDSADSWSGYLWERELVLDMMRRTDGVVILSGDRHEHATTLFPPKEDGDKPIIEFSTSPLNQFYEPFDRFHKQIEDTDVSVHSHPWGNSKFGVVSFDTSDDRRLRVDYELVVDGELIWNYTWAYER
;
A
#
# COMPACT_ATOMS: atom_id res chain seq x y z
N LYS A 1 12.00 6.45 -3.02
CA LYS A 1 12.30 5.24 -3.87
C LYS A 1 11.00 4.47 -4.09
N VAL A 2 10.83 3.75 -5.20
CA VAL A 2 9.65 2.91 -5.43
C VAL A 2 10.04 1.44 -5.35
N VAL A 3 9.38 0.69 -4.48
CA VAL A 3 9.51 -0.77 -4.37
C VAL A 3 8.25 -1.41 -4.93
N VAL A 4 8.39 -2.33 -5.87
CA VAL A 4 7.27 -3.04 -6.48
C VAL A 4 7.29 -4.48 -5.96
N SER A 5 6.18 -4.91 -5.36
CA SER A 5 6.00 -6.24 -4.81
C SER A 5 4.78 -6.89 -5.48
N SER A 6 4.84 -8.18 -5.79
CA SER A 6 3.68 -8.90 -6.33
C SER A 6 2.54 -8.96 -5.31
N VAL A 7 2.88 -9.12 -4.04
CA VAL A 7 1.95 -9.29 -2.90
C VAL A 7 2.09 -8.13 -1.91
N PRO A 8 1.05 -7.81 -1.13
CA PRO A 8 1.08 -6.67 -0.24
C PRO A 8 2.02 -6.87 0.96
N PHE A 9 2.61 -5.77 1.42
CA PHE A 9 3.34 -5.68 2.68
C PHE A 9 2.39 -5.64 3.87
N THR A 10 1.25 -4.98 3.74
CA THR A 10 0.28 -4.85 4.83
C THR A 10 -0.23 -6.21 5.30
N ARG A 11 -0.31 -6.40 6.61
CA ARG A 11 -0.96 -7.57 7.24
C ARG A 11 -2.46 -7.39 7.43
N ASN A 12 -3.05 -6.32 6.92
CA ASN A 12 -4.45 -6.01 7.18
C ASN A 12 -5.45 -6.94 6.49
N TRP A 13 -5.05 -7.71 5.46
CA TRP A 13 -5.86 -8.82 4.95
C TRP A 13 -5.69 -10.06 5.84
N ARG A 14 -6.69 -10.35 6.68
CA ARG A 14 -6.68 -11.43 7.69
C ARG A 14 -7.30 -12.75 7.20
N GLY A 15 -7.49 -12.90 5.90
CA GLY A 15 -8.14 -14.06 5.32
C GLY A 15 -7.31 -15.34 5.47
N PRO A 16 -7.88 -16.50 5.12
CA PRO A 16 -7.16 -17.78 5.11
C PRO A 16 -5.89 -17.73 4.26
N ASP A 17 -5.88 -16.92 3.20
CA ASP A 17 -4.75 -16.77 2.29
C ASP A 17 -3.73 -15.70 2.71
N SER A 18 -3.85 -15.17 3.94
CA SER A 18 -2.91 -14.18 4.48
C SER A 18 -1.46 -14.66 4.45
N ALA A 19 -1.24 -15.96 4.63
CA ALA A 19 0.08 -16.59 4.57
C ALA A 19 0.78 -16.47 3.20
N ASP A 20 0.05 -16.20 2.11
CA ASP A 20 0.59 -16.02 0.75
C ASP A 20 1.03 -14.57 0.45
N SER A 21 1.11 -13.73 1.47
CA SER A 21 1.62 -12.36 1.40
C SER A 21 2.73 -12.13 2.43
N TRP A 22 3.29 -10.92 2.49
CA TRP A 22 4.25 -10.58 3.56
C TRP A 22 3.65 -10.70 4.97
N SER A 23 2.33 -10.81 5.11
CA SER A 23 1.68 -11.09 6.39
C SER A 23 1.98 -12.50 6.94
N GLY A 24 2.38 -13.45 6.08
CA GLY A 24 2.88 -14.77 6.47
C GLY A 24 4.36 -14.79 6.90
N TYR A 25 5.12 -13.74 6.56
CA TYR A 25 6.58 -13.65 6.73
C TYR A 25 6.96 -12.42 7.56
N LEU A 26 6.31 -12.24 8.72
CA LEU A 26 6.40 -11.01 9.50
C LEU A 26 7.83 -10.67 9.96
N TRP A 27 8.67 -11.68 10.17
CA TRP A 27 10.06 -11.46 10.56
C TRP A 27 10.87 -10.86 9.40
N GLU A 28 10.84 -11.49 8.23
CA GLU A 28 11.54 -11.02 7.03
C GLU A 28 10.97 -9.68 6.55
N ARG A 29 9.65 -9.53 6.60
CA ARG A 29 8.94 -8.29 6.32
C ARG A 29 9.50 -7.15 7.15
N GLU A 30 9.66 -7.35 8.46
CA GLU A 30 10.13 -6.30 9.36
C GLU A 30 11.59 -5.92 9.06
N LEU A 31 12.46 -6.89 8.73
CA LEU A 31 13.83 -6.60 8.32
C LEU A 31 13.88 -5.71 7.07
N VAL A 32 12.99 -5.95 6.10
CA VAL A 32 12.89 -5.14 4.88
C VAL A 32 12.33 -3.75 5.19
N LEU A 33 11.27 -3.65 6.00
CA LEU A 33 10.69 -2.37 6.42
C LEU A 33 11.69 -1.53 7.22
N ASP A 34 12.47 -2.11 8.12
CA ASP A 34 13.52 -1.41 8.87
C ASP A 34 14.58 -0.80 7.94
N MET A 35 14.94 -1.49 6.87
CA MET A 35 15.86 -0.93 5.86
C MET A 35 15.22 0.19 5.04
N MET A 36 13.93 0.09 4.73
CA MET A 36 13.18 1.13 4.03
C MET A 36 13.00 2.39 4.90
N ARG A 37 12.74 2.24 6.21
CA ARG A 37 12.57 3.34 7.17
C ARG A 37 13.80 4.25 7.25
N ARG A 38 14.98 3.74 6.92
CA ARG A 38 16.25 4.51 6.85
C ARG A 38 16.42 5.29 5.55
N THR A 39 15.46 5.21 4.63
CA THR A 39 15.50 5.86 3.32
C THR A 39 14.33 6.84 3.16
N ASP A 40 14.64 8.05 2.71
CA ASP A 40 13.62 9.09 2.47
C ASP A 40 12.61 8.70 1.38
N GLY A 41 11.33 8.85 1.71
CA GLY A 41 10.20 8.74 0.79
C GLY A 41 10.12 7.40 0.05
N VAL A 42 10.15 6.29 0.79
CA VAL A 42 9.87 4.97 0.20
C VAL A 42 8.36 4.82 -0.02
N VAL A 43 8.02 4.40 -1.24
CA VAL A 43 6.67 4.04 -1.67
C VAL A 43 6.68 2.59 -2.11
N ILE A 44 5.70 1.82 -1.66
CA ILE A 44 5.49 0.43 -2.08
C ILE A 44 4.28 0.40 -3.02
N LEU A 45 4.43 -0.28 -4.15
CA LEU A 45 3.32 -0.61 -5.05
C LEU A 45 3.13 -2.13 -5.04
N SER A 46 1.91 -2.59 -4.80
CA SER A 46 1.58 -4.02 -4.76
C SER A 46 0.20 -4.32 -5.32
N GLY A 47 -0.15 -5.61 -5.40
CA GLY A 47 -1.43 -6.08 -5.94
C GLY A 47 -1.91 -7.34 -5.23
N ASP A 48 -2.31 -8.35 -6.02
CA ASP A 48 -2.74 -9.69 -5.58
C ASP A 48 -4.14 -9.80 -4.94
N ARG A 49 -4.52 -8.89 -4.04
CA ARG A 49 -5.70 -9.08 -3.18
C ARG A 49 -7.07 -8.86 -3.83
N HIS A 50 -7.12 -8.51 -5.10
CA HIS A 50 -8.32 -8.15 -5.87
C HIS A 50 -9.16 -7.01 -5.26
N GLU A 51 -8.55 -6.27 -4.35
CA GLU A 51 -9.08 -5.13 -3.64
C GLU A 51 -8.06 -3.98 -3.75
N HIS A 52 -8.46 -2.79 -3.31
CA HIS A 52 -7.52 -1.71 -3.05
C HIS A 52 -7.34 -1.50 -1.55
N ALA A 53 -6.10 -1.31 -1.12
CA ALA A 53 -5.77 -0.76 0.18
C ALA A 53 -4.56 0.18 0.10
N THR A 54 -4.66 1.30 0.80
CA THR A 54 -3.53 2.18 1.08
C THR A 54 -3.16 2.05 2.54
N THR A 55 -1.93 1.60 2.81
CA THR A 55 -1.43 1.37 4.17
C THR A 55 -0.20 2.24 4.44
N LEU A 56 -0.24 2.96 5.56
CA LEU A 56 0.90 3.68 6.11
C LEU A 56 1.60 2.79 7.15
N PHE A 57 2.90 2.52 6.94
CA PHE A 57 3.76 1.94 7.95
C PHE A 57 4.44 3.10 8.71
N PRO A 58 4.12 3.31 9.99
CA PRO A 58 4.68 4.42 10.75
C PRO A 58 6.18 4.20 11.04
N PRO A 59 6.90 5.28 11.39
CA PRO A 59 8.20 5.18 12.04
C PRO A 59 8.13 4.29 13.28
N LYS A 60 9.21 3.55 13.56
CA LYS A 60 9.29 2.68 14.73
C LYS A 60 10.15 3.32 15.82
N GLU A 61 11.23 3.98 15.43
CA GLU A 61 12.15 4.69 16.30
C GLU A 61 12.37 6.14 15.87
N ASP A 62 13.00 6.95 16.73
CA ASP A 62 13.36 8.32 16.41
C ASP A 62 14.33 8.36 15.22
N GLY A 63 13.94 9.09 14.17
CA GLY A 63 14.70 9.21 12.92
C GLY A 63 14.24 8.29 11.79
N ASP A 64 13.41 7.28 12.07
CA ASP A 64 12.78 6.47 11.05
C ASP A 64 11.79 7.27 10.21
N LYS A 65 11.69 6.90 8.93
CA LYS A 65 10.80 7.55 7.97
C LYS A 65 9.57 6.69 7.71
N PRO A 66 8.37 7.29 7.61
CA PRO A 66 7.16 6.56 7.25
C PRO A 66 7.25 6.00 5.82
N ILE A 67 6.58 4.87 5.61
CA ILE A 67 6.48 4.21 4.30
C ILE A 67 5.00 4.13 3.91
N ILE A 68 4.67 4.47 2.67
CA ILE A 68 3.31 4.33 2.15
C ILE A 68 3.25 3.17 1.15
N GLU A 69 2.26 2.30 1.30
CA GLU A 69 1.93 1.26 0.32
C GLU A 69 0.61 1.59 -0.37
N PHE A 70 0.61 1.50 -1.70
CA PHE A 70 -0.58 1.44 -2.52
C PHE A 70 -0.71 0.03 -3.10
N SER A 71 -1.65 -0.74 -2.58
CA SER A 71 -1.96 -2.08 -3.08
C SER A 71 -3.24 -2.02 -3.90
N THR A 72 -3.19 -2.36 -5.18
CA THR A 72 -4.34 -2.24 -6.10
C THR A 72 -4.39 -3.38 -7.09
N SER A 73 -5.51 -4.08 -7.10
CA SER A 73 -5.85 -5.08 -8.10
C SER A 73 -7.37 -5.33 -8.12
N PRO A 74 -7.92 -5.99 -9.15
CA PRO A 74 -7.28 -6.39 -10.39
C PRO A 74 -7.71 -5.51 -11.58
N LEU A 75 -6.89 -5.42 -12.63
CA LEU A 75 -7.29 -4.73 -13.87
C LEU A 75 -8.27 -5.58 -14.71
N ASN A 76 -8.07 -6.90 -14.77
CA ASN A 76 -8.81 -7.79 -15.66
C ASN A 76 -9.13 -9.18 -15.09
N GLN A 77 -8.79 -9.46 -13.82
CA GLN A 77 -9.20 -10.70 -13.14
C GLN A 77 -10.59 -10.53 -12.50
N PHE A 78 -11.22 -11.66 -12.18
CA PHE A 78 -12.54 -11.66 -11.55
C PHE A 78 -12.48 -10.97 -10.19
N TYR A 79 -13.51 -10.19 -9.89
CA TYR A 79 -13.80 -9.76 -8.54
C TYR A 79 -14.11 -11.00 -7.69
N GLU A 80 -13.39 -11.18 -6.57
CA GLU A 80 -13.66 -12.26 -5.62
C GLU A 80 -14.93 -11.95 -4.82
N PRO A 81 -16.04 -12.71 -4.92
CA PRO A 81 -17.26 -12.46 -4.17
C PRO A 81 -17.23 -13.14 -2.78
N PHE A 82 -16.09 -13.05 -2.08
CA PHE A 82 -15.90 -13.66 -0.76
C PHE A 82 -16.02 -12.66 0.39
N ASP A 83 -15.97 -13.19 1.61
CA ASP A 83 -15.88 -12.42 2.84
C ASP A 83 -14.69 -11.45 2.81
N ARG A 84 -14.93 -10.24 3.33
CA ARG A 84 -13.92 -9.18 3.37
C ARG A 84 -13.14 -9.25 4.65
N PHE A 85 -11.84 -9.53 4.51
CA PHE A 85 -10.95 -9.70 5.65
C PHE A 85 -9.98 -8.54 5.86
N HIS A 86 -10.15 -7.42 5.14
CA HIS A 86 -9.34 -6.23 5.35
C HIS A 86 -9.75 -5.53 6.66
N LYS A 87 -8.90 -5.65 7.68
CA LYS A 87 -9.11 -5.04 8.99
C LYS A 87 -7.77 -4.67 9.62
N GLN A 88 -7.65 -3.40 9.98
CA GLN A 88 -6.59 -2.95 10.87
C GLN A 88 -6.85 -3.47 12.28
N ILE A 89 -5.88 -4.17 12.85
CA ILE A 89 -5.89 -4.66 14.24
C ILE A 89 -4.75 -4.01 15.03
N GLU A 90 -3.57 -3.94 14.43
CA GLU A 90 -2.38 -3.32 15.03
C GLU A 90 -2.12 -1.93 14.44
N ASP A 91 -1.29 -1.16 15.14
CA ASP A 91 -0.87 0.19 14.78
C ASP A 91 0.36 0.22 13.86
N THR A 92 1.00 -0.92 13.61
CA THR A 92 2.14 -1.05 12.67
C THR A 92 1.72 -0.93 11.21
N ASP A 93 0.44 -1.10 10.91
CA ASP A 93 -0.14 -1.18 9.57
C ASP A 93 -1.38 -0.29 9.52
N VAL A 94 -1.18 1.03 9.44
CA VAL A 94 -2.26 2.00 9.53
C VAL A 94 -3.02 2.07 8.21
N SER A 95 -4.28 1.66 8.21
CA SER A 95 -5.16 1.69 7.04
C SER A 95 -5.58 3.13 6.74
N VAL A 96 -5.04 3.71 5.67
CA VAL A 96 -5.40 5.06 5.19
C VAL A 96 -6.72 5.00 4.41
N HIS A 97 -6.84 4.03 3.50
CA HIS A 97 -8.03 3.81 2.71
C HIS A 97 -8.13 2.33 2.29
N SER A 98 -9.35 1.81 2.18
CA SER A 98 -9.58 0.50 1.58
C SER A 98 -10.84 0.54 0.72
N HIS A 99 -10.78 -0.11 -0.43
CA HIS A 99 -11.89 -0.19 -1.37
C HIS A 99 -11.96 -1.60 -1.96
N PRO A 100 -12.85 -2.47 -1.45
CA PRO A 100 -12.89 -3.86 -1.90
C PRO A 100 -13.75 -4.09 -3.15
N TRP A 101 -14.59 -3.12 -3.53
CA TRP A 101 -15.64 -3.32 -4.55
C TRP A 101 -15.20 -2.91 -5.96
N GLY A 102 -15.87 -3.47 -6.97
CA GLY A 102 -15.63 -3.19 -8.41
C GLY A 102 -14.82 -4.28 -9.10
N ASN A 103 -14.96 -4.38 -10.43
CA ASN A 103 -14.38 -5.48 -11.22
C ASN A 103 -13.00 -5.14 -11.77
N SER A 104 -12.82 -3.91 -12.27
CA SER A 104 -11.55 -3.42 -12.81
C SER A 104 -11.04 -2.29 -11.93
N LYS A 105 -9.83 -2.42 -11.39
CA LYS A 105 -9.15 -1.41 -10.56
C LYS A 105 -7.73 -1.21 -11.04
N PHE A 106 -7.32 0.05 -11.13
CA PHE A 106 -5.92 0.41 -11.29
C PHE A 106 -5.61 1.73 -10.59
N GLY A 107 -4.33 1.88 -10.25
CA GLY A 107 -3.79 3.10 -9.68
C GLY A 107 -3.05 3.91 -10.74
N VAL A 108 -3.28 5.23 -10.76
CA VAL A 108 -2.39 6.17 -11.45
C VAL A 108 -1.51 6.81 -10.39
N VAL A 109 -0.19 6.70 -10.57
CA VAL A 109 0.80 7.22 -9.62
C VAL A 109 1.61 8.32 -10.31
N SER A 110 1.49 9.54 -9.80
CA SER A 110 2.21 10.71 -10.30
C SER A 110 3.24 11.18 -9.28
N PHE A 111 4.48 11.34 -9.71
CA PHE A 111 5.58 11.80 -8.86
C PHE A 111 5.92 13.25 -9.22
N ASP A 112 5.76 14.15 -8.26
CA ASP A 112 6.29 15.51 -8.36
C ASP A 112 7.70 15.53 -7.77
N THR A 113 8.67 15.80 -8.65
CA THR A 113 10.11 15.85 -8.35
C THR A 113 10.69 17.24 -8.61
N SER A 114 9.83 18.26 -8.71
CA SER A 114 10.24 19.64 -8.96
C SER A 114 10.99 20.28 -7.77
N ASP A 115 10.75 19.79 -6.55
CA ASP A 115 11.40 20.22 -5.32
C ASP A 115 12.32 19.10 -4.78
N ASP A 116 13.60 19.40 -4.60
CA ASP A 116 14.60 18.44 -4.12
C ASP A 116 14.50 18.16 -2.61
N ARG A 117 13.75 18.97 -1.86
CA ARG A 117 13.48 18.80 -0.43
C ARG A 117 12.12 18.19 -0.15
N ARG A 118 11.23 18.15 -1.13
CA ARG A 118 9.88 17.62 -0.97
C ARG A 118 9.57 16.54 -1.99
N LEU A 119 9.36 15.32 -1.49
CA LEU A 119 8.87 14.22 -2.28
C LEU A 119 7.34 14.21 -2.21
N ARG A 120 6.68 14.42 -3.35
CA ARG A 120 5.22 14.36 -3.44
C ARG A 120 4.79 13.28 -4.42
N VAL A 121 3.83 12.46 -3.99
CA VAL A 121 3.24 11.39 -4.77
C VAL A 121 1.73 11.55 -4.72
N ASP A 122 1.13 11.77 -5.88
CA ASP A 122 -0.32 11.79 -6.05
C ASP A 122 -0.76 10.41 -6.58
N TYR A 123 -1.75 9.83 -5.92
CA TYR A 123 -2.32 8.54 -6.23
C TYR A 123 -3.80 8.71 -6.59
N GLU A 124 -4.22 8.14 -7.70
CA GLU A 124 -5.62 8.10 -8.14
C GLU A 124 -6.07 6.64 -8.29
N LEU A 125 -7.17 6.30 -7.61
CA LEU A 125 -7.83 5.01 -7.75
C LEU A 125 -8.96 5.11 -8.77
N VAL A 126 -8.81 4.40 -9.88
CA VAL A 126 -9.88 4.22 -10.87
C VAL A 126 -10.50 2.84 -10.69
N VAL A 127 -11.82 2.79 -10.53
CA VAL A 127 -12.61 1.56 -10.41
C VAL A 127 -13.73 1.58 -11.45
N ASP A 128 -13.83 0.52 -12.25
CA ASP A 128 -14.85 0.35 -13.30
C ASP A 128 -14.98 1.56 -14.25
N GLY A 129 -13.86 2.24 -14.49
CA GLY A 129 -13.78 3.42 -15.38
C GLY A 129 -14.02 4.76 -14.69
N GLU A 130 -14.34 4.77 -13.39
CA GLU A 130 -14.60 5.98 -12.61
C GLU A 130 -13.47 6.27 -11.61
N LEU A 131 -13.10 7.55 -11.46
CA LEU A 131 -12.19 8.00 -10.40
C LEU A 131 -12.92 7.95 -9.06
N ILE A 132 -12.60 7.00 -8.20
CA ILE A 132 -13.28 6.79 -6.91
C ILE A 132 -12.57 7.49 -5.76
N TRP A 133 -11.23 7.59 -5.82
CA TRP A 133 -10.46 8.15 -4.73
C TRP A 133 -9.15 8.75 -5.23
N ASN A 134 -8.70 9.82 -4.58
CA ASN A 134 -7.39 10.40 -4.78
C ASN A 134 -6.71 10.67 -3.44
N TYR A 135 -5.38 10.64 -3.44
CA TYR A 135 -4.58 10.83 -2.25
C TYR A 135 -3.22 11.43 -2.59
N THR A 136 -2.83 12.46 -1.83
CA THR A 136 -1.49 13.03 -1.92
C THR A 136 -0.69 12.58 -0.70
N TRP A 137 0.37 11.82 -0.96
CA TRP A 137 1.42 11.56 0.01
C TRP A 137 2.56 12.56 -0.20
N ALA A 138 2.99 13.21 0.87
CA ALA A 138 4.13 14.12 0.83
C ALA A 138 5.11 13.81 1.96
N TYR A 139 6.38 13.91 1.65
CA TYR A 139 7.48 13.73 2.59
C TYR A 139 8.49 14.87 2.43
N GLU A 140 8.81 15.54 3.53
CA GLU A 140 9.84 16.58 3.60
C GLU A 140 11.13 15.97 4.14
N ARG A 141 12.24 16.23 3.44
CA ARG A 141 13.57 15.70 3.77
C ARG A 141 14.24 16.47 4.91
#